data_AF-A0A226RK15-F1
#
_entry.id   AF-A0A226RK15-F1
#
_cell.length_a   1.000
_cell.length_b   1.000
_cell.length_c   1.000
_cell.angle_alpha   90.00
_cell.angle_beta   90.00
_cell.angle_gamma   90.00
#
_symmetry.space_group_name_H-M   'P 1'
#
loop_
_entity.id
_entity.type
_entity.pdbx_description
1 polymer ?
#
loop_
_entity_poly.entity_id
_entity_poly.type
_entity_poly.pdbx_seq_one_letter_code
_entity_poly.pdbx_strand_id
1 'polypeptide(L)'
;MTNRVINDLMKRRTIYALGRNVHQEPVEIAEVIKNAIKHSPTAFNTQTVRAVILFGQSSEDVWDIVEERLRLEVNNEKAFKKTQAKIASFREGFGTVLFFTDKIKNPPVLLIIQ
;
A
#
# COMPACT_ATOMS: atom_id res chain seq x y z
N MET A 1 25.12 22.26 -0.25
CA MET A 1 24.00 22.02 -1.20
C MET A 1 23.00 21.11 -0.51
N THR A 2 21.74 21.52 -0.43
CA THR A 2 20.70 20.70 0.19
C THR A 2 19.97 19.90 -0.89
N ASN A 3 20.08 18.57 -0.87
CA ASN A 3 19.41 17.72 -1.84
C ASN A 3 17.94 17.52 -1.44
N ARG A 4 17.02 18.05 -2.25
CA ARG A 4 15.57 18.00 -2.00
C ARG A 4 15.06 16.57 -1.83
N VAL A 5 15.49 15.65 -2.69
CA VAL A 5 15.04 14.25 -2.65
C VAL A 5 15.47 13.58 -1.35
N ILE A 6 16.73 13.78 -0.93
CA ILE A 6 17.24 13.21 0.32
C ILE A 6 16.46 13.75 1.52
N ASN A 7 16.13 15.04 1.55
CA ASN A 7 15.33 15.62 2.62
C ASN A 7 13.92 15.02 2.70
N ASP A 8 13.25 14.81 1.57
CA ASP A 8 11.91 14.24 1.53
C ASP A 8 11.92 12.77 1.99
N LEU A 9 12.96 12.00 1.60
CA LEU A 9 13.16 10.63 2.07
C LEU A 9 13.38 10.55 3.58
N MET A 10 14.12 11.51 4.17
CA MET A 10 14.32 11.58 5.62
C MET A 10 13.03 11.87 6.40
N LYS A 11 12.10 12.63 5.81
CA LYS A 11 10.81 12.95 6.44
C LYS A 11 9.82 11.78 6.43
N ARG A 12 9.95 10.84 5.49
CA ARG A 12 9.04 9.69 5.37
C ARG A 12 9.21 8.72 6.55
N ARG A 13 8.12 8.48 7.29
CA ARG A 13 8.05 7.51 8.39
C ARG A 13 6.83 6.60 8.25
N THR A 14 6.89 5.42 8.87
CA THR A 14 5.70 4.59 9.04
C THR A 14 4.80 5.22 10.09
N ILE A 15 3.56 5.56 9.72
CA ILE A 15 2.58 6.18 10.60
C ILE A 15 1.48 5.16 10.89
N TYR A 16 1.23 4.90 12.18
CA TYR A 16 0.18 3.96 12.62
C TYR A 16 -1.04 4.67 13.22
N ALA A 17 -0.89 5.91 13.67
CA ALA A 17 -1.99 6.76 14.10
C ALA A 17 -2.54 7.45 12.85
N LEU A 18 -3.37 6.71 12.10
CA LEU A 18 -4.04 7.22 10.91
C LEU A 18 -5.34 7.93 11.32
N GLY A 19 -5.84 8.75 10.41
CA GLY A 19 -7.15 9.39 10.54
C GLY A 19 -7.70 9.78 9.17
N ARG A 20 -8.91 10.34 9.18
CA ARG A 20 -9.66 10.71 7.97
C ARG A 20 -9.59 12.20 7.63
N ASN A 21 -8.81 12.98 8.39
CA ASN A 21 -8.63 14.41 8.14
C ASN A 21 -7.61 14.63 7.02
N VAL A 22 -8.07 14.46 5.78
CA VAL A 22 -7.30 14.66 4.56
C VAL A 22 -7.92 15.84 3.80
N HIS A 23 -7.10 16.77 3.36
CA HIS A 23 -7.54 17.99 2.65
C HIS A 23 -7.57 17.83 1.13
N GLN A 24 -6.90 16.80 0.62
CA GLN A 24 -6.82 16.48 -0.80
C GLN A 24 -8.02 15.66 -1.24
N GLU A 25 -8.47 15.87 -2.47
CA GLU A 25 -9.52 15.06 -3.07
C GLU A 25 -9.00 13.65 -3.40
N PRO A 26 -9.84 12.60 -3.35
CA PRO A 26 -9.43 11.23 -3.67
C PRO A 26 -8.72 11.10 -5.04
N VAL A 27 -9.13 11.91 -6.02
CA VAL A 27 -8.54 11.94 -7.37
C VAL A 27 -7.09 12.45 -7.36
N GLU A 28 -6.78 13.44 -6.54
CA GLU A 28 -5.43 14.00 -6.42
C GLU A 28 -4.48 12.99 -5.79
N ILE A 29 -4.95 12.31 -4.74
CA ILE A 29 -4.21 11.23 -4.07
C ILE A 29 -3.96 10.07 -5.04
N ALA A 30 -5.00 9.66 -5.78
CA ALA A 30 -4.89 8.59 -6.76
C ALA A 30 -3.86 8.92 -7.87
N GLU A 31 -3.84 10.17 -8.33
CA GLU A 31 -2.90 10.61 -9.36
C GLU A 31 -1.44 10.64 -8.83
N VAL A 32 -1.22 11.03 -7.58
CA VAL A 32 0.11 10.94 -6.93
C VAL A 32 0.58 9.48 -6.88
N ILE A 33 -0.28 8.55 -6.44
CA ILE A 33 0.04 7.12 -6.36
C ILE A 33 0.35 6.57 -7.76
N LYS A 34 -0.49 6.88 -8.74
CA LYS A 34 -0.33 6.43 -10.13
C LYS A 34 0.99 6.93 -10.73
N ASN A 35 1.34 8.19 -10.54
CA ASN A 35 2.59 8.76 -11.03
C ASN A 35 3.80 8.13 -10.34
N ALA A 36 3.73 7.90 -9.02
CA ALA A 36 4.80 7.22 -8.30
C ALA A 36 5.04 5.80 -8.85
N ILE A 37 3.98 5.04 -9.15
CA ILE A 37 4.09 3.70 -9.74
C ILE A 37 4.66 3.79 -11.16
N LYS A 38 4.11 4.66 -12.01
CA LYS A 38 4.50 4.81 -13.42
C LYS A 38 5.97 5.18 -13.60
N HIS A 39 6.49 6.03 -12.73
CA HIS A 39 7.86 6.54 -12.83
C HIS A 39 8.87 5.77 -11.97
N SER A 40 8.42 4.73 -11.25
CA SER A 40 9.34 3.81 -10.57
C SER A 40 9.91 2.81 -11.59
N PRO A 41 11.24 2.68 -11.69
CA PRO A 41 11.83 1.75 -12.64
C PRO A 41 11.46 0.31 -12.29
N THR A 42 11.22 -0.51 -13.32
CA THR A 42 11.01 -1.96 -13.18
C THR A 42 12.07 -2.70 -13.99
N ALA A 43 12.45 -3.89 -13.51
CA ALA A 43 13.39 -4.73 -14.24
C ALA A 43 12.90 -4.96 -15.67
N PHE A 44 13.76 -4.67 -16.66
CA PHE A 44 13.47 -4.77 -18.09
C PHE A 44 12.23 -3.98 -18.56
N ASN A 45 11.83 -2.95 -17.81
CA ASN A 45 10.62 -2.16 -18.06
C ASN A 45 9.35 -3.02 -18.21
N THR A 46 9.29 -4.15 -17.49
CA THR A 46 8.17 -5.10 -17.55
C THR A 46 6.88 -4.55 -16.97
N GLN A 47 6.95 -3.52 -16.12
CA GLN A 47 5.80 -2.81 -15.55
C GLN A 47 4.75 -3.77 -14.96
N THR A 48 5.20 -4.74 -14.16
CA THR A 48 4.32 -5.78 -13.56
C THR A 48 3.52 -5.29 -12.37
N VAL A 49 3.88 -4.14 -11.79
CA VAL A 49 3.16 -3.58 -10.64
C VAL A 49 1.75 -3.20 -11.06
N ARG A 50 0.78 -3.66 -10.29
CA ARG A 50 -0.63 -3.27 -10.36
C ARG A 50 -1.02 -2.75 -8.98
N ALA A 51 -1.86 -1.73 -8.93
CA ALA A 51 -2.38 -1.22 -7.68
C ALA A 51 -3.89 -1.04 -7.76
N VAL A 52 -4.59 -1.37 -6.68
CA VAL A 52 -5.99 -1.05 -6.47
C VAL A 52 -6.05 -0.02 -5.35
N ILE A 53 -6.63 1.14 -5.65
CA ILE A 53 -6.73 2.26 -4.72
C ILE A 53 -8.18 2.32 -4.24
N LEU A 54 -8.38 2.20 -2.93
CA LEU A 54 -9.69 2.11 -2.30
C LEU A 54 -9.84 3.24 -1.29
N PHE A 55 -11.00 3.89 -1.30
CA PHE A 55 -11.36 4.97 -0.40
C PHE A 55 -12.70 4.67 0.28
N GLY A 56 -12.96 5.32 1.42
CA GLY A 56 -14.23 5.19 2.14
C GLY A 56 -14.57 3.72 2.45
N GLN A 57 -15.83 3.32 2.19
CA GLN A 57 -16.33 1.99 2.52
C GLN A 57 -15.49 0.86 1.91
N SER A 58 -15.08 0.97 0.64
CA SER A 58 -14.29 -0.10 0.00
C SER A 58 -12.90 -0.29 0.64
N SER A 59 -12.36 0.74 1.31
CA SER A 59 -11.15 0.60 2.11
C SER A 59 -11.44 -0.14 3.42
N GLU A 60 -12.58 0.14 4.06
CA GLU A 60 -13.01 -0.54 5.28
C GLU A 60 -13.29 -2.03 5.04
N ASP A 61 -13.98 -2.36 3.94
CA ASP A 61 -14.34 -3.72 3.57
C ASP A 61 -13.10 -4.64 3.44
N VAL A 62 -11.98 -4.09 2.95
CA VAL A 62 -10.71 -4.83 2.90
C VAL A 62 -10.24 -5.22 4.30
N TRP A 63 -10.34 -4.31 5.27
CA TRP A 63 -9.93 -4.59 6.63
C TRP A 63 -10.88 -5.54 7.35
N ASP A 64 -12.16 -5.56 6.96
CA ASP A 64 -13.13 -6.55 7.44
C ASP A 64 -12.78 -7.95 6.94
N ILE A 65 -12.44 -8.10 5.66
CA ILE A 65 -11.94 -9.37 5.10
C ILE A 65 -10.68 -9.85 5.84
N VAL A 66 -9.75 -8.94 6.14
CA VAL A 66 -8.52 -9.24 6.88
C VAL A 66 -8.84 -9.69 8.31
N GLU A 67 -9.75 -9.01 9.00
CA GLU A 67 -10.15 -9.35 10.37
C GLU A 67 -10.79 -10.73 10.44
N GLU A 68 -11.73 -11.01 9.54
CA GLU A 68 -12.44 -12.29 9.49
C GLU A 68 -11.47 -13.45 9.18
N ARG A 69 -10.56 -13.26 8.22
CA ARG A 69 -9.56 -14.26 7.87
C ARG A 69 -8.59 -14.55 9.02
N LEU A 70 -8.14 -13.51 9.73
CA LEU A 70 -7.20 -13.65 10.85
C LEU A 70 -7.84 -14.25 12.09
N ARG A 71 -9.14 -14.03 12.30
CA ARG A 71 -9.89 -14.68 13.38
C ARG A 71 -9.85 -16.21 13.26
N LEU A 72 -9.86 -16.73 12.03
CA LEU A 72 -9.78 -18.17 11.76
C LEU A 72 -8.37 -18.76 11.97
N GLU A 73 -7.31 -17.94 11.89
CA GLU A 73 -5.92 -18.40 12.09
C GLU A 73 -5.48 -18.31 13.56
N VAL A 74 -6.02 -17.35 14.30
CA VAL A 74 -5.61 -17.08 15.68
C VAL A 74 -6.48 -17.89 16.65
N ASN A 75 -6.02 -19.09 17.01
CA ASN A 75 -6.68 -20.01 17.95
C ASN A 75 -6.71 -19.53 19.42
N ASN A 76 -6.43 -18.25 19.70
CA ASN A 76 -6.40 -17.67 21.03
C ASN A 76 -7.09 -16.30 21.06
N GLU A 77 -8.23 -16.22 21.71
CA GLU A 77 -9.08 -15.03 21.76
C GLU A 77 -8.38 -13.81 22.39
N LYS A 78 -7.52 -14.02 23.39
CA LYS A 78 -6.75 -12.95 24.02
C LYS A 78 -5.69 -12.38 23.08
N ALA A 79 -5.08 -13.24 22.25
CA ALA A 79 -4.16 -12.81 21.21
C ALA A 79 -4.90 -12.08 20.08
N PHE A 80 -6.08 -12.57 19.69
CA PHE A 80 -6.90 -11.96 18.64
C PHE A 80 -7.33 -10.53 18.99
N LYS A 81 -7.66 -10.21 20.25
CA LYS A 81 -8.01 -8.83 20.65
C LYS A 81 -6.92 -7.80 20.31
N LYS A 82 -5.64 -8.17 20.42
CA LYS A 82 -4.53 -7.27 20.02
C LYS A 82 -4.49 -7.07 18.51
N THR A 83 -4.71 -8.14 17.75
CA THR A 83 -4.80 -8.10 16.29
C THR A 83 -5.98 -7.25 15.83
N GLN A 84 -7.16 -7.45 16.43
CA GLN A 84 -8.37 -6.67 16.14
C GLN A 84 -8.15 -5.17 16.38
N ALA A 85 -7.56 -4.79 17.52
CA ALA A 85 -7.24 -3.39 17.79
C ALA A 85 -6.27 -2.80 16.75
N LYS A 86 -5.33 -3.61 16.24
CA LYS A 86 -4.42 -3.18 15.18
C LYS A 86 -5.14 -2.98 13.85
N ILE A 87 -6.02 -3.91 13.47
CA ILE A 87 -6.82 -3.80 12.24
C ILE A 87 -7.74 -2.59 12.29
N ALA A 88 -8.40 -2.35 13.43
CA ALA A 88 -9.22 -1.17 13.65
C ALA A 88 -8.42 0.12 13.39
N SER A 89 -7.16 0.20 13.85
CA SER A 89 -6.31 1.38 13.57
C SER A 89 -6.02 1.61 12.09
N PHE A 90 -6.05 0.57 11.25
CA PHE A 90 -5.90 0.71 9.81
C PHE A 90 -7.22 1.06 9.12
N ARG A 91 -8.35 0.54 9.61
CA ARG A 91 -9.71 0.89 9.15
C ARG A 91 -10.05 2.38 9.36
N GLU A 92 -9.44 3.02 10.35
CA GLU A 92 -9.55 4.47 10.57
C GLU A 92 -8.79 5.31 9.52
N GLY A 93 -7.97 4.70 8.67
CA GLY A 93 -7.31 5.38 7.56
C GLY A 93 -8.30 5.88 6.50
N PHE A 94 -7.92 6.95 5.80
CA PHE A 94 -8.72 7.53 4.72
C PHE A 94 -8.91 6.59 3.51
N GLY A 95 -7.92 5.72 3.25
CA GLY A 95 -7.94 4.80 2.13
C GLY A 95 -6.85 3.74 2.23
N THR A 96 -6.94 2.74 1.37
CA THR A 96 -6.03 1.60 1.31
C THR A 96 -5.53 1.41 -0.12
N VAL A 97 -4.24 1.14 -0.28
CA VAL A 97 -3.63 0.80 -1.57
C VAL A 97 -3.16 -0.64 -1.51
N LEU A 98 -3.76 -1.50 -2.34
CA LEU A 98 -3.35 -2.88 -2.50
C LEU A 98 -2.40 -2.99 -3.69
N PHE A 99 -1.16 -3.42 -3.43
CA PHE A 99 -0.16 -3.65 -4.46
C PHE A 99 -0.13 -5.12 -4.86
N PHE A 100 -0.11 -5.36 -6.17
CA PHE A 100 -0.01 -6.67 -6.78
C PHE A 100 1.12 -6.68 -7.80
N THR A 101 1.65 -7.87 -8.06
CA THR A 101 2.66 -8.09 -9.11
C THR A 101 2.12 -9.11 -10.08
N ASP A 102 2.02 -8.74 -11.34
CA ASP A 102 1.68 -9.66 -12.41
C ASP A 102 2.79 -10.72 -12.57
N LYS A 103 2.41 -12.00 -12.53
CA LYS A 103 3.35 -13.11 -12.61
C LYS A 103 3.70 -13.38 -14.07
N ILE A 104 4.86 -12.91 -14.49
CA ILE A 104 5.41 -13.23 -15.81
C ILE A 104 5.87 -14.70 -15.80
N LYS A 105 5.27 -15.53 -16.66
CA LYS A 105 5.63 -16.97 -16.78
C LYS A 105 7.06 -17.19 -17.30
N ASN A 106 7.59 -16.27 -18.12
CA ASN A 106 8.94 -16.34 -18.70
C ASN A 106 9.64 -14.97 -18.55
N PRO A 107 10.56 -14.79 -17.59
CA PRO A 107 11.27 -13.52 -17.46
C PRO A 107 12.18 -13.29 -18.68
N PRO A 108 12.22 -12.08 -19.26
CA PRO A 108 13.13 -11.79 -20.37
C PRO A 108 14.59 -11.91 -19.89
N VAL A 109 15.40 -12.67 -20.63
CA VAL A 109 16.85 -12.72 -20.43
C VAL A 109 17.44 -11.56 -21.22
N LEU A 110 17.83 -10.49 -20.54
CA LEU A 110 18.52 -9.38 -21.19
C LEU A 110 20.03 -9.60 -21.07
N LEU A 111 20.66 -9.92 -22.20
CA LEU A 111 22.10 -9.79 -22.36
C LEU A 111 22.38 -8.31 -22.66
N ILE A 112 22.70 -7.51 -21.65
CA ILE A 112 23.22 -6.16 -21.87
C ILE A 112 24.69 -6.33 -22.23
N ILE A 113 25.02 -6.29 -23.52
CA ILE A 113 26.38 -6.02 -23.97
C ILE A 113 26.57 -4.51 -23.81
N GLN A 114 27.35 -4.09 -22.81
CA GLN A 114 28.00 -2.78 -22.83
C GLN A 114 29.28 -2.87 -23.64
#